data_AF-A0A2E9E0G5-F1
#
_entry.id   AF-A0A2E9E0G5-F1
#
_cell.length_a   1.000
_cell.length_b   1.000
_cell.length_c   1.000
_cell.angle_alpha   90.00
_cell.angle_beta   90.00
_cell.angle_gamma   90.00
#
_symmetry.space_group_name_H-M   'P 1'
#
loop_
_entity.id
_entity.type
_entity.pdbx_description
1 polymer ?
#
loop_
_entity_poly.entity_id
_entity_poly.type
_entity_poly.pdbx_seq_one_letter_code
_entity_poly.pdbx_strand_id
1 'polypeptide(L)'
;MVGLRIFMALTPRQIAELLKLRALGWSQAEIAEKLGTSQQVIGYQLRKLKKQSKEKGADEVFNTALMAGFAGAAAGVTLFALLELLNKSNGKE
;
A
#
# COMPACT_ATOMS: atom_id res chain seq x y z
N MET A 1 -30.46 -8.57 1.38
CA MET A 1 -29.36 -9.27 2.06
C MET A 1 -28.30 -8.24 2.45
N VAL A 2 -28.35 -7.75 3.69
CA VAL A 2 -27.44 -6.69 4.16
C VAL A 2 -26.18 -7.38 4.68
N GLY A 3 -25.18 -7.50 3.81
CA GLY A 3 -23.88 -8.05 4.17
C GLY A 3 -23.20 -7.18 5.22
N LEU A 4 -22.87 -7.82 6.35
CA LEU A 4 -22.16 -7.31 7.52
C LEU A 4 -20.98 -6.37 7.13
N ARG A 5 -21.21 -5.05 7.14
CA ARG A 5 -20.15 -4.04 6.95
C ARG A 5 -19.35 -3.91 8.26
N ILE A 6 -18.53 -4.90 8.56
CA ILE A 6 -17.48 -4.75 9.56
C ILE A 6 -16.51 -3.71 8.99
N PHE A 7 -16.22 -2.66 9.76
CA PHE A 7 -15.10 -1.75 9.51
C PHE A 7 -13.80 -2.57 9.61
N MET A 8 -13.50 -3.37 8.59
CA MET A 8 -12.29 -4.18 8.56
C MET A 8 -11.10 -3.26 8.33
N ALA A 9 -10.16 -3.31 9.27
CA ALA A 9 -8.81 -2.81 9.03
C ALA A 9 -8.26 -3.51 7.77
N LEU A 10 -7.71 -2.74 6.84
CA LEU A 10 -7.03 -3.30 5.69
C LEU A 10 -5.89 -4.19 6.19
N THR A 11 -5.71 -5.34 5.55
CA THR A 11 -4.55 -6.19 5.81
C THR A 11 -3.25 -5.45 5.46
N PRO A 12 -2.09 -5.81 6.03
CA PRO A 12 -0.81 -5.22 5.63
C PRO A 12 -0.58 -5.26 4.12
N ARG A 13 -1.02 -6.35 3.47
CA ARG A 13 -0.97 -6.50 2.02
C ARG A 13 -1.80 -5.44 1.28
N GLN A 14 -3.04 -5.25 1.71
CA GLN A 14 -3.93 -4.24 1.13
C GLN A 14 -3.45 -2.81 1.41
N ILE A 15 -2.78 -2.55 2.53
CA ILE A 15 -2.15 -1.25 2.81
C ILE A 15 -1.02 -0.98 1.81
N ALA A 16 -0.17 -1.99 1.55
CA ALA A 16 0.88 -1.87 0.54
C ALA A 16 0.33 -1.67 -0.88
N GLU A 17 -0.76 -2.36 -1.24
CA GLU A 17 -1.44 -2.15 -2.52
C GLU A 17 -2.10 -0.76 -2.61
N LEU A 18 -2.74 -0.28 -1.54
CA LEU A 18 -3.26 1.08 -1.44
C LEU A 18 -2.17 2.12 -1.70
N LEU A 19 -1.00 1.97 -1.05
CA LEU A 19 0.13 2.88 -1.22
C LEU A 19 0.64 2.89 -2.67
N LYS A 20 0.80 1.70 -3.27
CA LYS A 20 1.21 1.55 -4.67
C LYS A 20 0.23 2.27 -5.62
N LEU A 21 -1.06 1.97 -5.52
CA LEU A 21 -2.08 2.56 -6.39
C LEU A 21 -2.17 4.07 -6.19
N ARG A 22 -2.08 4.55 -4.94
CA ARG A 22 -2.11 5.98 -4.65
C ARG A 22 -0.90 6.72 -5.21
N ALA A 23 0.29 6.12 -5.12
CA ALA A 23 1.52 6.67 -5.70
C ALA A 23 1.46 6.76 -7.24
N LEU A 24 0.73 5.83 -7.88
CA LEU A 24 0.46 5.83 -9.32
C LEU A 24 -0.68 6.77 -9.74
N GLY A 25 -1.21 7.58 -8.82
CA GLY A 25 -2.22 8.61 -9.13
C GLY A 25 -3.68 8.13 -9.10
N TRP A 26 -3.95 6.88 -8.70
CA TRP A 26 -5.33 6.37 -8.64
C TRP A 26 -6.16 7.14 -7.62
N SER A 27 -7.45 7.32 -7.93
CA SER A 27 -8.42 7.94 -7.04
C SER A 27 -8.82 6.99 -5.90
N GLN A 28 -9.35 7.54 -4.80
CA GLN A 28 -9.84 6.73 -3.68
C GLN A 28 -11.01 5.83 -4.08
N ALA A 29 -11.80 6.24 -5.07
CA ALA A 29 -12.89 5.47 -5.63
C ALA A 29 -12.38 4.20 -6.33
N GLU A 30 -11.43 4.35 -7.25
CA GLU A 30 -10.83 3.23 -7.98
C GLU A 30 -10.08 2.28 -7.04
N ILE A 31 -9.39 2.82 -6.02
CA ILE A 31 -8.70 2.00 -5.01
C ILE A 31 -9.70 1.20 -4.17
N ALA A 32 -10.82 1.82 -3.77
CA ALA A 32 -11.85 1.15 -2.98
C ALA A 32 -12.49 -0.01 -3.75
N GLU A 33 -12.82 0.23 -5.02
CA GLU A 33 -13.31 -0.79 -5.93
C GLU A 33 -12.30 -1.93 -6.08
N LYS A 34 -11.03 -1.60 -6.35
CA LYS A 34 -9.97 -2.60 -6.56
C LYS A 34 -9.70 -3.46 -5.33
N LEU A 35 -9.81 -2.89 -4.14
CA LEU A 35 -9.56 -3.58 -2.86
C LEU A 35 -10.82 -4.20 -2.24
N GLY A 36 -11.98 -4.10 -2.89
CA GLY A 36 -13.24 -4.65 -2.39
C GLY A 36 -13.69 -4.00 -1.07
N THR A 37 -13.45 -2.70 -0.89
CA THR A 37 -13.74 -1.97 0.34
C THR A 37 -14.46 -0.65 0.07
N SER A 38 -14.75 0.14 1.10
CA SER A 38 -15.39 1.45 0.95
C SER A 38 -14.36 2.58 0.79
N GLN A 39 -14.74 3.64 0.07
CA GLN A 39 -13.92 4.86 -0.03
C GLN A 39 -13.62 5.47 1.35
N GLN A 40 -14.53 5.31 2.31
CA GLN A 40 -14.34 5.79 3.68
C GLN A 40 -13.19 5.07 4.39
N VAL A 41 -13.05 3.75 4.18
CA VAL A 41 -11.93 2.95 4.70
C VAL A 41 -10.62 3.42 4.06
N ILE A 42 -10.58 3.61 2.74
CA ILE A 42 -9.40 4.14 2.05
C ILE A 42 -9.00 5.51 2.60
N GLY A 43 -9.96 6.43 2.72
CA GLY A 43 -9.73 7.76 3.26
C GLY A 43 -9.22 7.72 4.71
N TYR A 44 -9.76 6.84 5.55
CA TYR A 44 -9.27 6.65 6.92
C TYR A 44 -7.82 6.17 6.94
N GLN A 45 -7.47 5.16 6.15
CA GLN A 45 -6.10 4.63 6.13
C GLN A 45 -5.10 5.66 5.60
N LEU A 46 -5.45 6.42 4.56
CA LEU A 46 -4.61 7.51 4.05
C LEU A 46 -4.39 8.60 5.11
N ARG A 47 -5.44 8.98 5.87
CA ARG A 47 -5.30 9.93 6.98
C ARG A 47 -4.39 9.40 8.08
N LYS A 48 -4.53 8.11 8.42
CA LYS A 48 -3.68 7.43 9.43
C LYS A 48 -2.22 7.42 8.98
N LEU A 49 -1.93 6.98 7.76
CA LEU A 49 -0.58 6.96 7.19
C LEU A 49 0.03 8.37 7.14
N LYS A 50 -0.75 9.38 6.72
CA LYS A 50 -0.32 10.79 6.71
C LYS A 50 -0.02 11.31 8.12
N LYS A 51 -0.76 10.89 9.14
CA LYS A 51 -0.46 11.26 10.53
C LYS A 51 0.86 10.63 10.96
N GLN A 52 1.02 9.32 10.75
CA GLN A 52 2.24 8.61 11.10
C GLN A 52 3.47 9.18 10.36
N SER A 53 3.33 9.55 9.09
CA SER A 53 4.44 10.09 8.29
C SER A 53 4.90 11.46 8.80
N LYS A 54 4.02 12.24 9.42
CA LYS A 54 4.39 13.50 10.07
C LYS A 54 5.16 13.29 11.38
N GLU A 55 4.92 12.17 12.06
CA GLU A 55 5.53 11.85 13.35
C GLU A 55 6.88 11.12 13.19
N LYS A 56 6.99 10.23 12.19
CA LYS A 56 8.14 9.32 12.00
C LYS A 56 8.91 9.56 10.70
N GLY A 57 8.41 10.43 9.82
CA GLY A 57 8.94 10.61 8.47
C GLY A 57 8.20 9.76 7.44
N ALA A 58 8.09 10.29 6.21
CA ALA A 58 7.36 9.66 5.12
C ALA A 58 8.02 8.36 4.67
N ASP A 59 9.34 8.34 4.55
CA ASP A 59 10.09 7.18 4.08
C ASP A 59 10.02 6.02 5.07
N GLU A 60 10.13 6.29 6.37
CA GLU A 60 10.01 5.26 7.40
C GLU A 60 8.64 4.58 7.35
N VAL A 61 7.56 5.37 7.26
CA VAL A 61 6.20 4.85 7.23
C VAL A 61 5.91 4.11 5.93
N PHE A 62 6.36 4.65 4.79
CA PHE A 62 6.19 4.00 3.49
C PHE A 62 6.93 2.66 3.42
N ASN A 63 8.22 2.64 3.79
CA ASN A 63 9.05 1.45 3.79
C ASN A 63 8.50 0.40 4.77
N THR A 64 8.10 0.80 5.97
CA THR A 64 7.52 -0.12 6.96
C THR A 64 6.21 -0.73 6.47
N ALA A 65 5.31 0.07 5.90
CA ALA A 65 4.03 -0.42 5.38
C ALA A 65 4.23 -1.35 4.19
N LEU A 66 5.19 -1.03 3.31
CA LEU A 66 5.55 -1.87 2.18
C LEU A 66 6.19 -3.19 2.67
N MET A 67 7.17 -3.13 3.55
CA MET A 67 7.78 -4.32 4.14
C MET A 67 6.75 -5.19 4.85
N ALA A 68 5.84 -4.63 5.65
CA ALA A 68 4.78 -5.38 6.30
C ALA A 68 3.81 -6.06 5.31
N GLY A 69 3.49 -5.41 4.19
CA GLY A 69 2.63 -5.98 3.14
C GLY A 69 3.33 -6.98 2.20
N PHE A 70 4.66 -7.05 2.26
CA PHE A 70 5.49 -7.94 1.45
C PHE A 70 6.42 -8.83 2.29
N ALA A 71 6.26 -8.88 3.61
CA ALA A 71 7.15 -9.56 4.55
C ALA A 71 7.27 -11.08 4.31
N GLY A 72 6.41 -11.66 3.47
CA GLY A 72 6.51 -13.05 3.02
C GLY A 72 7.25 -13.27 1.69
N ALA A 73 7.57 -12.21 0.93
CA ALA A 73 8.12 -12.35 -0.42
C ALA A 73 9.65 -12.38 -0.48
N ALA A 74 10.36 -11.99 0.58
CA ALA A 74 11.82 -11.99 0.52
C ALA A 74 12.49 -11.92 1.89
N ALA A 75 13.08 -13.04 2.31
CA ALA A 75 14.20 -13.02 3.24
C ALA A 75 15.49 -12.44 2.61
N GLY A 76 15.45 -11.82 1.42
CA GLY A 76 16.66 -11.36 0.70
C GLY A 76 16.51 -10.21 -0.30
N VAL A 77 15.36 -9.55 -0.41
CA VAL A 77 15.11 -8.53 -1.44
C VAL A 77 14.60 -7.27 -0.77
N THR A 78 15.44 -6.24 -0.75
CA THR A 78 15.08 -4.90 -0.28
C THR A 78 14.21 -4.19 -1.31
N LEU A 79 13.53 -3.10 -0.91
CA LEU A 79 12.81 -2.25 -1.86
C LEU A 79 13.72 -1.75 -2.99
N PHE A 80 14.99 -1.44 -2.67
CA PHE A 80 16.00 -1.08 -3.67
C PHE A 80 16.26 -2.21 -4.66
N ALA A 81 16.48 -3.45 -4.17
CA ALA A 81 16.67 -4.61 -5.04
C ALA A 81 15.42 -4.94 -5.88
N LEU A 82 14.22 -4.70 -5.34
CA LEU A 82 12.97 -4.86 -6.11
C LEU A 82 12.85 -3.79 -7.21
N LEU A 83 13.14 -2.53 -6.90
CA LEU A 83 13.15 -1.42 -7.87
C LEU A 83 14.22 -1.66 -8.95
N GLU A 84 15.41 -2.06 -8.56
CA GLU A 84 16.50 -2.40 -9.47
C GLU A 84 16.14 -3.58 -10.37
N LEU A 85 15.51 -4.63 -9.83
CA LEU A 85 15.05 -5.78 -10.61
C LEU A 85 13.97 -5.39 -11.63
N LEU A 86 13.00 -4.55 -11.22
CA LEU A 86 11.95 -4.06 -12.13
C LEU A 86 12.53 -3.14 -13.21
N ASN A 87 13.49 -2.29 -12.87
CA ASN A 87 14.17 -1.42 -13.84
C ASN A 87 15.00 -2.24 -14.83
N LYS A 88 15.74 -3.24 -14.33
CA LYS A 88 16.52 -4.19 -15.15
C LYS A 88 15.66 -5.10 -16.01
N SER A 89 14.45 -5.43 -15.57
CA SER A 89 13.46 -6.19 -16.35
C SER A 89 12.81 -5.37 -17.48
N ASN A 90 12.72 -4.05 -17.33
CA ASN A 90 12.14 -3.15 -18.34
C ASN A 90 13.19 -2.59 -19.31
N GLY A 91 14.48 -2.62 -18.95
CA GLY A 91 15.61 -2.37 -19.84
C GLY A 91 15.94 -3.61 -20.68
N LYS A 92 15.09 -3.94 -21.66
CA LYS A 92 15.49 -4.83 -22.76
C LYS A 92 16.08 -3.99 -23.89
N GLU A 93 17.39 -3.87 -23.89
CA GLU A 93 18.20 -3.97 -25.11
C GLU A 93 18.95 -5.31 -25.05
#